data_AF-A0A7V5J3Y9-F1
#
_entry.id   AF-A0A7V5J3Y9-F1
#
_cell.length_a   1.000
_cell.length_b   1.000
_cell.length_c   1.000
_cell.angle_alpha   90.00
_cell.angle_beta   90.00
_cell.angle_gamma   90.00
#
_symmetry.space_group_name_H-M   'P 1'
#
loop_
_entity.id
_entity.type
_entity.pdbx_description
1 polymer ?
#
loop_
_entity_poly.entity_id
_entity_poly.type
_entity_poly.pdbx_seq_one_letter_code
_entity_poly.pdbx_strand_id
1 'polypeptide(L)'
;PHILRFNERLWIEGRDSRDEVLEQGHQMLYVMLGQTMSEALSYFEYTTLLALVVMQALDVVILEAGLGGEYDATNVVSKELSVITPIGIDHQAFLGETIESIATTKLNAMDQKALVGLQPYTEVYGIAQEIAKAKGTALYLLQERETTSVLRAIHEMTQSMGWSAYLHENALLAIEALRILNLTYDVKMLKKVKLFGRFYPLLPNVTIDVGHNLLAARAIVQALEARKKDRKPILIYNSLDDKDYPSILQTFAPHIHKVEVIRIETVRSVERQELDAVLQRLGIPFGEFSELDGEQEYLVFGSFYVVEAFLKSIKY
;
A
#
# COMPACT_ATOMS: atom_id res chain seq x y z
N PRO A 1 0.20 3.22 7.16
CA PRO A 1 1.28 4.12 7.69
C PRO A 1 1.09 5.54 7.11
N HIS A 2 2.04 6.46 7.28
CA HIS A 2 2.04 7.77 6.62
C HIS A 2 3.42 8.06 6.03
N ILE A 3 3.50 9.05 5.12
CA ILE A 3 4.73 9.51 4.48
C ILE A 3 5.30 10.73 5.22
N LEU A 4 4.53 11.82 5.37
CA LEU A 4 5.02 13.08 5.94
C LEU A 4 4.35 13.43 7.27
N ARG A 5 3.03 13.20 7.38
CA ARG A 5 2.24 13.64 8.53
C ARG A 5 1.34 12.54 9.04
N PHE A 6 1.22 12.45 10.36
CA PHE A 6 0.33 11.49 11.01
C PHE A 6 -1.12 11.59 10.50
N ASN A 7 -1.56 12.79 10.17
CA ASN A 7 -2.89 13.14 9.66
C ASN A 7 -3.31 12.33 8.43
N GLU A 8 -2.36 11.88 7.60
CA GLU A 8 -2.60 11.03 6.43
C GLU A 8 -3.29 9.70 6.81
N ARG A 9 -3.15 9.25 8.05
CA ARG A 9 -3.79 8.03 8.55
C ARG A 9 -5.31 8.16 8.71
N LEU A 10 -5.83 9.38 8.83
CA LEU A 10 -7.25 9.66 8.98
C LEU A 10 -7.69 10.63 7.87
N TRP A 11 -8.29 10.07 6.83
CA TRP A 11 -8.80 10.83 5.69
C TRP A 11 -10.32 10.99 5.80
N ILE A 12 -10.80 12.23 5.90
CA ILE A 12 -12.19 12.56 6.20
C ILE A 12 -12.71 13.52 5.14
N GLU A 13 -13.81 13.15 4.47
CA GLU A 13 -14.49 13.98 3.47
C GLU A 13 -13.57 14.59 2.40
N GLY A 14 -12.67 13.81 1.81
CA GLY A 14 -11.85 14.29 0.69
C GLY A 14 -10.43 14.74 1.04
N ARG A 15 -10.05 14.77 2.32
CA ARG A 15 -8.77 15.35 2.79
C ARG A 15 -8.26 14.71 4.07
N ASP A 16 -6.96 14.87 4.31
CA ASP A 16 -6.34 14.50 5.57
C ASP A 16 -6.98 15.26 6.74
N SER A 17 -7.08 14.61 7.88
CA SER A 17 -7.54 15.19 9.13
C SER A 17 -6.69 16.40 9.54
N ARG A 18 -7.26 17.30 10.35
CA ARG A 18 -6.50 18.41 10.92
C ARG A 18 -6.06 18.08 12.34
N ASP A 19 -4.99 18.72 12.79
CA ASP A 19 -4.44 18.52 14.13
C ASP A 19 -5.49 18.78 15.22
N GLU A 20 -6.37 19.77 15.03
CA GLU A 20 -7.42 20.06 16.02
C GLU A 20 -8.44 18.92 16.14
N VAL A 21 -8.73 18.22 15.03
CA VAL A 21 -9.66 17.07 15.05
C VAL A 21 -9.01 15.88 15.76
N LEU A 22 -7.72 15.65 15.50
CA LEU A 22 -6.96 14.59 16.14
C LEU A 22 -6.79 14.84 17.64
N GLU A 23 -6.49 16.07 18.04
CA GLU A 23 -6.35 16.46 19.44
C GLU A 23 -7.68 16.32 20.19
N GLN A 24 -8.79 16.75 19.60
CA GLN A 24 -10.11 16.55 20.21
C GLN A 24 -10.44 15.07 20.37
N GLY A 25 -10.16 14.26 19.35
CA GLY A 25 -10.32 12.81 19.41
C GLY A 25 -9.42 12.18 20.48
N HIS A 26 -8.17 12.62 20.58
CA HIS A 26 -7.20 12.16 21.58
C HIS A 26 -7.68 12.47 23.00
N GLN A 27 -8.10 13.70 23.27
CA GLN A 27 -8.62 14.09 24.59
C GLN A 27 -9.84 13.25 24.99
N MET A 28 -10.78 13.06 24.06
CA MET A 28 -11.97 12.25 24.31
C MET A 28 -11.59 10.78 24.60
N LEU A 29 -10.72 10.19 23.77
CA LEU A 29 -10.26 8.82 23.95
C LEU A 29 -9.47 8.64 25.26
N TYR A 30 -8.60 9.58 25.59
CA TYR A 30 -7.78 9.54 26.80
C TYR A 30 -8.64 9.61 28.07
N VAL A 31 -9.71 10.40 28.06
CA VAL A 31 -10.69 10.44 29.16
C VAL A 31 -11.43 9.10 29.29
N MET A 32 -11.79 8.46 28.17
CA MET A 32 -12.50 7.17 28.18
C MET A 32 -11.62 6.01 28.69
N LEU A 33 -10.35 5.97 28.26
CA LEU A 33 -9.42 4.89 28.61
C LEU A 33 -8.74 5.11 29.97
N GLY A 34 -8.48 6.36 30.33
CA GLY A 34 -7.57 6.72 31.42
C GLY A 34 -6.10 6.49 31.07
N GLN A 35 -5.20 6.96 31.94
CA GLN A 35 -3.76 6.93 31.72
C GLN A 35 -3.21 5.51 31.58
N THR A 36 -3.51 4.64 32.55
CA THR A 36 -2.95 3.28 32.61
C THR A 36 -3.25 2.46 31.36
N MET A 37 -4.47 2.54 30.84
CA MET A 37 -4.84 1.83 29.60
C MET A 37 -4.20 2.50 28.38
N SER A 38 -4.21 3.83 28.30
CA SER A 38 -3.60 4.56 27.18
C SER A 38 -2.11 4.25 27.02
N GLU A 39 -1.38 4.13 28.13
CA GLU A 39 0.05 3.77 28.14
C GLU A 39 0.32 2.29 27.87
N ALA A 40 -0.67 1.41 28.08
CA ALA A 40 -0.54 -0.03 27.83
C ALA A 40 -0.76 -0.40 26.36
N LEU A 41 -1.50 0.41 25.61
CA LEU A 41 -1.78 0.17 24.20
C LEU A 41 -0.53 0.40 23.34
N SER A 42 -0.34 -0.45 22.33
CA SER A 42 0.63 -0.17 21.28
C SER A 42 0.24 1.09 20.51
N TYR A 43 1.22 1.68 19.83
CA TYR A 43 1.01 2.83 18.97
C TYR A 43 -0.12 2.62 17.95
N PHE A 44 -0.21 1.42 17.37
CA PHE A 44 -1.21 1.12 16.34
C PHE A 44 -2.60 0.86 16.93
N GLU A 45 -2.69 0.21 18.10
CA GLU A 45 -3.97 0.04 18.79
C GLU A 45 -4.55 1.41 19.22
N TYR A 46 -3.73 2.28 19.81
CA TYR A 46 -4.18 3.62 20.19
C TYR A 46 -4.60 4.44 18.96
N THR A 47 -3.83 4.37 17.87
CA THR A 47 -4.18 5.05 16.61
C THR A 47 -5.50 4.54 16.03
N THR A 48 -5.75 3.23 16.09
CA THR A 48 -7.00 2.63 15.62
C THR A 48 -8.18 3.12 16.46
N LEU A 49 -8.06 3.10 17.79
CA LEU A 49 -9.11 3.61 18.67
C LEU A 49 -9.35 5.11 18.44
N LEU A 50 -8.30 5.90 18.23
CA LEU A 50 -8.41 7.32 17.90
C LEU A 50 -9.20 7.51 16.60
N ALA A 51 -8.91 6.72 15.56
CA ALA A 51 -9.66 6.76 14.31
C ALA A 51 -11.14 6.44 14.52
N LEU A 52 -11.47 5.41 15.31
CA LEU A 52 -12.87 5.06 15.62
C LEU A 52 -13.60 6.18 16.36
N VAL A 53 -12.94 6.83 17.34
CA VAL A 53 -13.49 7.96 18.09
C VAL A 53 -13.72 9.18 17.19
N VAL A 54 -12.77 9.50 16.32
CA VAL A 54 -12.86 10.63 15.39
C VAL A 54 -13.94 10.40 14.32
N MET A 55 -14.08 9.17 13.85
CA MET A 55 -14.95 8.81 12.72
C MET A 55 -16.34 8.29 13.14
N GLN A 56 -16.65 8.28 14.43
CA GLN A 56 -17.89 7.68 14.98
C GLN A 56 -19.21 8.24 14.41
N ALA A 57 -19.18 9.45 13.85
CA ALA A 57 -20.35 10.12 13.30
C ALA A 57 -20.46 10.01 11.76
N LEU A 58 -19.51 9.32 11.10
CA LEU A 58 -19.51 9.15 9.65
C LEU A 58 -20.45 8.00 9.22
N ASP A 59 -21.06 8.15 8.05
CA ASP A 59 -21.97 7.14 7.48
C ASP A 59 -21.23 5.87 7.05
N VAL A 60 -19.99 6.03 6.56
CA VAL A 60 -19.14 4.95 6.06
C VAL A 60 -17.72 5.20 6.53
N VAL A 61 -17.12 4.17 7.13
CA VAL A 61 -15.71 4.18 7.54
C VAL A 61 -15.00 3.04 6.82
N ILE A 62 -13.89 3.37 6.16
CA ILE A 62 -12.99 2.40 5.52
C ILE A 62 -11.77 2.25 6.43
N LEU A 63 -11.54 1.05 6.94
CA LEU A 63 -10.40 0.75 7.80
C LEU A 63 -9.39 -0.11 7.03
N GLU A 64 -8.19 0.43 6.82
CA GLU A 64 -7.05 -0.33 6.30
C GLU A 64 -6.39 -1.10 7.46
N ALA A 65 -6.32 -2.43 7.33
CA ALA A 65 -5.60 -3.25 8.31
C ALA A 65 -4.10 -2.90 8.31
N GLY A 66 -3.48 -2.89 9.49
CA GLY A 66 -2.10 -2.48 9.65
C GLY A 66 -1.11 -3.53 9.16
N LEU A 67 -0.84 -4.53 10.00
CA LEU A 67 0.19 -5.55 9.75
C LEU A 67 -0.41 -6.95 9.66
N GLY A 68 -1.65 -7.15 10.12
CA GLY A 68 -2.29 -8.46 10.18
C GLY A 68 -3.71 -8.47 9.63
N GLY A 69 -4.35 -9.63 9.71
CA GLY A 69 -5.79 -9.75 9.53
C GLY A 69 -6.47 -10.03 10.86
N GLU A 70 -6.45 -11.29 11.28
CA GLU A 70 -7.25 -11.76 12.40
C GLU A 70 -6.92 -11.10 13.76
N TYR A 71 -5.66 -10.75 13.99
CA TYR A 71 -5.19 -10.10 15.22
C TYR A 71 -4.92 -8.61 15.06
N ASP A 72 -5.32 -8.02 13.92
CA ASP A 72 -5.12 -6.59 13.70
C ASP A 72 -6.07 -5.76 14.57
N ALA A 73 -5.61 -4.60 15.05
CA ALA A 73 -6.42 -3.71 15.89
C ALA A 73 -7.72 -3.28 15.19
N THR A 74 -7.73 -3.22 13.85
CA THR A 74 -8.94 -2.89 13.08
C THR A 74 -9.96 -4.03 13.06
N ASN A 75 -9.58 -5.25 13.44
CA ASN A 75 -10.48 -6.40 13.38
C ASN A 75 -11.50 -6.46 14.53
N VAL A 76 -11.41 -5.56 15.51
CA VAL A 76 -12.34 -5.48 16.66
C VAL A 76 -13.74 -4.95 16.30
N VAL A 77 -13.89 -4.34 15.13
CA VAL A 77 -15.19 -3.85 14.64
C VAL A 77 -15.83 -4.85 13.68
N SER A 78 -17.16 -4.94 13.72
CA SER A 78 -17.91 -5.68 12.69
C SER A 78 -17.88 -4.93 11.38
N LYS A 79 -17.84 -5.68 10.26
CA LYS A 79 -17.61 -5.16 8.92
C LYS A 79 -18.77 -5.55 8.01
N GLU A 80 -19.36 -4.57 7.35
CA GLU A 80 -20.35 -4.79 6.28
C GLU A 80 -19.75 -5.51 5.07
N LEU A 81 -18.47 -5.25 4.79
CA LEU A 81 -17.70 -5.91 3.73
C LEU A 81 -16.21 -5.89 4.08
N SER A 82 -15.59 -7.06 4.09
CA SER A 82 -14.13 -7.21 4.09
C SER A 82 -13.63 -7.21 2.64
N VAL A 83 -12.66 -6.36 2.32
CA VAL A 83 -12.05 -6.29 0.97
C VAL A 83 -10.61 -6.80 1.06
N ILE A 84 -10.30 -7.85 0.31
CA ILE A 84 -9.00 -8.52 0.33
C ILE A 84 -8.28 -8.19 -0.96
N THR A 85 -7.26 -7.33 -0.84
CA THR A 85 -6.34 -6.96 -1.94
C THR A 85 -5.40 -8.13 -2.29
N PRO A 86 -4.59 -8.03 -3.36
CA PRO A 86 -3.60 -9.06 -3.69
C PRO A 86 -2.70 -9.41 -2.49
N ILE A 87 -2.58 -10.69 -2.18
CA ILE A 87 -1.75 -11.22 -1.11
C ILE A 87 -0.42 -11.70 -1.71
N GLY A 88 0.69 -11.28 -1.09
CA GLY A 88 2.03 -11.73 -1.42
C GLY A 88 2.89 -11.92 -0.18
N ILE A 89 4.12 -12.40 -0.37
CA ILE A 89 5.10 -12.53 0.70
C ILE A 89 5.45 -11.13 1.22
N ASP A 90 5.09 -10.88 2.48
CA ASP A 90 5.45 -9.69 3.24
C ASP A 90 5.30 -9.99 4.73
N HIS A 91 6.01 -9.25 5.58
CA HIS A 91 5.91 -9.34 7.04
C HIS A 91 6.02 -10.77 7.61
N GLN A 92 6.95 -11.58 7.08
CA GLN A 92 7.08 -13.00 7.42
C GLN A 92 7.28 -13.28 8.92
N ALA A 93 7.92 -12.36 9.65
CA ALA A 93 8.11 -12.47 11.10
C ALA A 93 6.78 -12.49 11.90
N PHE A 94 5.71 -11.91 11.35
CA PHE A 94 4.40 -11.81 12.01
C PHE A 94 3.35 -12.71 11.39
N LEU A 95 3.43 -12.96 10.08
CA LEU A 95 2.37 -13.65 9.32
C LEU A 95 2.75 -15.08 8.88
N GLY A 96 4.01 -15.48 9.09
CA GLY A 96 4.54 -16.75 8.63
C GLY A 96 5.28 -16.67 7.29
N GLU A 97 5.94 -17.77 6.93
CA GLU A 97 6.87 -17.80 5.78
C GLU A 97 6.22 -18.22 4.46
N THR A 98 5.00 -18.74 4.49
CA THR A 98 4.30 -19.28 3.31
C THR A 98 3.11 -18.42 2.92
N ILE A 99 2.75 -18.42 1.63
CA ILE A 99 1.54 -17.74 1.15
C ILE A 99 0.30 -18.31 1.87
N GLU A 100 0.23 -19.62 2.10
CA GLU A 100 -0.83 -20.24 2.89
C GLU A 100 -0.98 -19.60 4.29
N SER A 101 0.11 -19.47 5.05
CA SER A 101 0.08 -18.87 6.39
C SER A 101 -0.38 -17.40 6.36
N ILE A 102 0.22 -16.61 5.46
CA ILE A 102 -0.10 -15.19 5.29
C ILE A 102 -1.55 -14.99 4.85
N ALA A 103 -2.00 -15.79 3.88
CA ALA A 103 -3.37 -15.73 3.36
C ALA A 103 -4.38 -16.13 4.43
N THR A 104 -4.12 -17.18 5.19
CA THR A 104 -4.99 -17.66 6.27
C THR A 104 -5.22 -16.56 7.30
N THR A 105 -4.15 -15.95 7.84
CA THR A 105 -4.29 -14.87 8.83
C THR A 105 -5.03 -13.65 8.28
N LYS A 106 -4.80 -13.27 7.02
CA LYS A 106 -5.52 -12.16 6.38
C LYS A 106 -7.00 -12.46 6.15
N LEU A 107 -7.29 -13.65 5.62
CA LEU A 107 -8.65 -14.09 5.30
C LEU A 107 -9.46 -14.39 6.57
N ASN A 108 -8.84 -14.79 7.67
CA ASN A 108 -9.50 -14.92 8.97
C ASN A 108 -10.05 -13.59 9.51
N ALA A 109 -9.68 -12.43 8.97
CA ALA A 109 -10.32 -11.15 9.29
C ALA A 109 -11.68 -10.94 8.60
N MET A 110 -12.08 -11.85 7.70
CA MET A 110 -13.36 -11.73 7.02
C MET A 110 -14.54 -11.86 7.98
N ASP A 111 -15.57 -11.07 7.75
CA ASP A 111 -16.82 -11.02 8.53
C ASP A 111 -18.01 -11.49 7.67
N GLN A 112 -19.14 -10.77 7.65
CA GLN A 112 -20.38 -11.19 7.00
C GLN A 112 -20.26 -11.34 5.48
N LYS A 113 -19.53 -10.41 4.83
CA LYS A 113 -19.26 -10.44 3.39
C LYS A 113 -17.77 -10.25 3.16
N ALA A 114 -17.25 -10.92 2.13
CA ALA A 114 -15.86 -10.77 1.72
C ALA A 114 -15.77 -10.63 0.20
N LEU A 115 -15.02 -9.63 -0.27
CA LEU A 115 -14.64 -9.49 -1.67
C LEU A 115 -13.14 -9.75 -1.81
N VAL A 116 -12.76 -10.80 -2.53
CA VAL A 116 -11.36 -11.12 -2.81
C VAL A 116 -11.00 -10.61 -4.21
N GLY A 117 -10.03 -9.71 -4.28
CA GLY A 117 -9.46 -9.22 -5.54
C GLY A 117 -8.62 -10.26 -6.25
N LEU A 118 -8.08 -9.90 -7.42
CA LEU A 118 -7.21 -10.80 -8.18
C LEU A 118 -5.97 -11.16 -7.36
N GLN A 119 -5.64 -12.45 -7.34
CA GLN A 119 -4.54 -13.00 -6.54
C GLN A 119 -3.43 -13.53 -7.45
N PRO A 120 -2.16 -13.23 -7.14
CA PRO A 120 -1.01 -13.80 -7.85
C PRO A 120 -0.80 -15.29 -7.52
N TYR A 121 -1.39 -15.78 -6.42
CA TYR A 121 -1.30 -17.18 -5.99
C TYR A 121 -2.68 -17.80 -5.96
N THR A 122 -2.88 -18.89 -6.71
CA THR A 122 -4.19 -19.54 -6.87
C THR A 122 -4.69 -20.21 -5.59
N GLU A 123 -3.79 -20.63 -4.69
CA GLU A 123 -4.14 -21.23 -3.41
C GLU A 123 -4.94 -20.29 -2.49
N VAL A 124 -4.77 -18.97 -2.62
CA VAL A 124 -5.50 -17.96 -1.84
C VAL A 124 -7.02 -18.09 -2.06
N TYR A 125 -7.46 -18.44 -3.27
CA TYR A 125 -8.88 -18.61 -3.57
C TYR A 125 -9.47 -19.82 -2.83
N GLY A 126 -8.72 -20.93 -2.73
CA GLY A 126 -9.14 -22.12 -2.00
C GLY A 126 -9.28 -21.84 -0.50
N ILE A 127 -8.25 -21.20 0.08
CA ILE A 127 -8.26 -20.78 1.50
C ILE A 127 -9.44 -19.84 1.78
N ALA A 128 -9.70 -18.89 0.88
CA ALA A 128 -10.83 -17.97 1.03
C ALA A 128 -12.18 -18.70 1.02
N GLN A 129 -12.36 -19.69 0.14
CA GLN A 129 -13.57 -20.51 0.08
C GLN A 129 -13.77 -21.35 1.33
N GLU A 130 -12.72 -21.98 1.85
CA GLU A 130 -12.77 -22.79 3.06
C GLU A 130 -13.13 -21.96 4.29
N ILE A 131 -12.45 -20.82 4.50
CA ILE A 131 -12.73 -19.92 5.62
C ILE A 131 -14.13 -19.33 5.50
N ALA A 132 -14.54 -18.88 4.31
CA ALA A 132 -15.88 -18.32 4.11
C ALA A 132 -16.96 -19.35 4.41
N LYS A 133 -16.78 -20.60 3.98
CA LYS A 133 -17.70 -21.71 4.30
C LYS A 133 -17.77 -21.98 5.79
N ALA A 134 -16.62 -22.01 6.48
CA ALA A 134 -16.55 -22.25 7.92
C ALA A 134 -17.24 -21.15 8.73
N LYS A 135 -17.14 -19.89 8.28
CA LYS A 135 -17.73 -18.72 8.94
C LYS A 135 -19.16 -18.40 8.50
N GLY A 136 -19.64 -18.99 7.40
CA GLY A 136 -20.90 -18.60 6.77
C GLY A 136 -20.84 -17.23 6.06
N THR A 137 -19.64 -16.77 5.69
CA THR A 137 -19.41 -15.50 4.99
C THR A 137 -19.90 -15.57 3.55
N ALA A 138 -20.60 -14.54 3.08
CA ALA A 138 -20.91 -14.37 1.67
C ALA A 138 -19.65 -13.94 0.90
N LEU A 139 -19.04 -14.89 0.19
CA LEU A 139 -17.80 -14.69 -0.55
C LEU A 139 -18.06 -14.26 -2.00
N TYR A 140 -17.41 -13.17 -2.40
CA TYR A 140 -17.36 -12.63 -3.76
C TYR A 140 -15.92 -12.70 -4.25
N LEU A 141 -15.72 -13.16 -5.48
CA LEU A 141 -14.42 -13.18 -6.14
C LEU A 141 -14.46 -12.19 -7.31
N LEU A 142 -13.49 -11.27 -7.36
CA LEU A 142 -13.35 -10.37 -8.49
C LEU A 142 -13.02 -11.18 -9.75
N GLN A 143 -13.80 -10.98 -10.82
CA GLN A 143 -13.57 -11.61 -12.11
C GLN A 143 -13.29 -10.53 -13.16
N GLU A 144 -12.21 -10.68 -13.93
CA GLU A 144 -11.90 -9.78 -15.05
C GLU A 144 -12.89 -9.89 -16.22
N ARG A 145 -13.69 -10.97 -16.26
CA ARG A 145 -14.26 -11.49 -17.51
C ARG A 145 -15.62 -10.94 -17.89
N GLU A 146 -16.32 -10.19 -17.04
CA GLU A 146 -17.59 -9.59 -17.45
C GLU A 146 -17.35 -8.24 -18.13
N THR A 147 -17.30 -8.23 -19.46
CA THR A 147 -17.16 -6.99 -20.26
C THR A 147 -18.43 -6.14 -20.20
N THR A 148 -18.73 -5.61 -19.01
CA THR A 148 -19.78 -4.62 -18.80
C THR A 148 -19.33 -3.26 -19.33
N SER A 149 -20.28 -2.38 -19.65
CA SER A 149 -19.98 -0.99 -19.98
C SER A 149 -19.18 -0.27 -18.89
N VAL A 150 -19.36 -0.68 -17.63
CA VAL A 150 -18.64 -0.15 -16.47
C VAL A 150 -17.17 -0.54 -16.50
N LEU A 151 -16.83 -1.81 -16.75
CA LEU A 151 -15.42 -2.24 -16.83
C LEU A 151 -14.66 -1.49 -17.92
N ARG A 152 -15.29 -1.31 -19.09
CA ARG A 152 -14.70 -0.51 -20.18
C ARG A 152 -14.46 0.94 -19.76
N ALA A 153 -15.44 1.56 -19.10
CA ALA A 153 -15.31 2.92 -18.61
C ALA A 153 -14.17 3.05 -17.58
N ILE A 154 -14.02 2.08 -16.66
CA ILE A 154 -12.91 2.07 -15.71
C ILE A 154 -11.58 1.94 -16.46
N HIS A 155 -11.47 1.01 -17.40
CA HIS A 155 -10.26 0.79 -18.18
C HIS A 155 -9.83 2.03 -18.97
N GLU A 156 -10.74 2.63 -19.73
CA GLU A 156 -10.51 3.88 -20.46
C GLU A 156 -10.09 5.01 -19.52
N MET A 157 -10.73 5.12 -18.36
CA MET A 157 -10.42 6.12 -17.35
C MET A 157 -9.01 5.97 -16.81
N THR A 158 -8.67 4.77 -16.31
CA THR A 158 -7.35 4.49 -15.71
C THR A 158 -6.24 4.62 -16.75
N GLN A 159 -6.47 4.20 -18.00
CA GLN A 159 -5.52 4.44 -19.08
C GLN A 159 -5.31 5.93 -19.36
N SER A 160 -6.38 6.73 -19.42
CA SER A 160 -6.27 8.18 -19.65
C SER A 160 -5.50 8.91 -18.55
N MET A 161 -5.48 8.35 -17.34
CA MET A 161 -4.73 8.86 -16.19
C MET A 161 -3.28 8.33 -16.14
N GLY A 162 -2.89 7.45 -17.06
CA GLY A 162 -1.58 6.81 -17.06
C GLY A 162 -1.37 5.86 -15.88
N TRP A 163 -2.44 5.31 -15.30
CA TRP A 163 -2.34 4.36 -14.20
C TRP A 163 -1.73 3.03 -14.68
N SER A 164 -0.93 2.44 -13.82
CA SER A 164 -0.39 1.09 -14.00
C SER A 164 -1.49 0.03 -13.91
N ALA A 165 -1.20 -1.18 -14.41
CA ALA A 165 -2.13 -2.31 -14.36
C ALA A 165 -2.63 -2.60 -12.93
N TYR A 166 -1.73 -2.60 -11.94
CA TYR A 166 -2.11 -2.86 -10.55
C TYR A 166 -3.05 -1.79 -9.98
N LEU A 167 -2.91 -0.52 -10.38
CA LEU A 167 -3.81 0.55 -9.98
C LEU A 167 -5.17 0.43 -10.66
N HIS A 168 -5.20 -0.05 -11.89
CA HIS A 168 -6.44 -0.42 -12.57
C HIS A 168 -7.16 -1.56 -11.82
N GLU A 169 -6.46 -2.63 -11.45
CA GLU A 169 -7.02 -3.74 -10.66
C GLU A 169 -7.57 -3.27 -9.30
N ASN A 170 -6.85 -2.37 -8.62
CA ASN A 170 -7.34 -1.75 -7.38
C ASN A 170 -8.63 -0.94 -7.61
N ALA A 171 -8.75 -0.24 -8.73
CA ALA A 171 -9.95 0.49 -9.09
C ALA A 171 -11.15 -0.45 -9.35
N LEU A 172 -10.90 -1.57 -10.05
CA LEU A 172 -11.90 -2.61 -10.26
C LEU A 172 -12.41 -3.16 -8.94
N LEU A 173 -11.49 -3.51 -8.03
CA LEU A 173 -11.82 -4.02 -6.70
C LEU A 173 -12.66 -3.02 -5.89
N ALA A 174 -12.28 -1.74 -5.91
CA ALA A 174 -13.00 -0.69 -5.19
C ALA A 174 -14.42 -0.48 -5.75
N ILE A 175 -14.59 -0.42 -7.07
CA ILE A 175 -15.91 -0.26 -7.69
C ILE A 175 -16.80 -1.48 -7.42
N GLU A 176 -16.23 -2.68 -7.44
CA GLU A 176 -16.97 -3.90 -7.10
C GLU A 176 -17.40 -3.93 -5.63
N ALA A 177 -16.56 -3.42 -4.72
CA ALA A 177 -16.94 -3.25 -3.31
C ALA A 177 -18.13 -2.29 -3.16
N LEU A 178 -18.11 -1.15 -3.86
CA LEU A 178 -19.25 -0.20 -3.88
C LEU A 178 -20.52 -0.86 -4.42
N ARG A 179 -20.41 -1.70 -5.45
CA ARG A 179 -21.54 -2.45 -6.02
C ARG A 179 -22.15 -3.43 -5.00
N ILE A 180 -21.33 -4.21 -4.30
CA ILE A 180 -21.79 -5.17 -3.28
C ILE A 180 -22.47 -4.46 -2.11
N LEU A 181 -21.96 -3.28 -1.73
CA LEU A 181 -22.52 -2.43 -0.68
C LEU A 181 -23.76 -1.62 -1.15
N ASN A 182 -24.14 -1.70 -2.42
CA ASN A 182 -25.19 -0.90 -3.04
C ASN A 182 -24.98 0.62 -2.88
N LEU A 183 -23.72 1.05 -2.86
CA LEU A 183 -23.36 2.46 -2.82
C LEU A 183 -23.32 3.04 -4.24
N THR A 184 -23.91 4.22 -4.41
CA THR A 184 -23.89 4.93 -5.69
C THR A 184 -22.50 5.47 -6.00
N TYR A 185 -22.05 5.32 -7.25
CA TYR A 185 -20.76 5.82 -7.69
C TYR A 185 -20.82 6.37 -9.12
N ASP A 186 -19.89 7.27 -9.44
CA ASP A 186 -19.60 7.70 -10.81
C ASP A 186 -18.13 7.39 -11.11
N VAL A 187 -17.88 6.55 -12.12
CA VAL A 187 -16.52 6.18 -12.57
C VAL A 187 -15.67 7.41 -12.91
N LYS A 188 -16.30 8.53 -13.32
CA LYS A 188 -15.59 9.79 -13.57
C LYS A 188 -14.92 10.36 -12.33
N MET A 189 -15.36 9.98 -11.12
CA MET A 189 -14.73 10.39 -9.87
C MET A 189 -13.30 9.83 -9.71
N LEU A 190 -12.94 8.76 -10.43
CA LEU A 190 -11.56 8.27 -10.45
C LEU A 190 -10.55 9.36 -10.84
N LYS A 191 -10.93 10.31 -11.70
CA LYS A 191 -10.08 11.47 -12.06
C LYS A 191 -9.67 12.34 -10.88
N LYS A 192 -10.44 12.31 -9.78
CA LYS A 192 -10.16 13.07 -8.56
C LYS A 192 -9.31 12.27 -7.57
N VAL A 193 -9.16 10.97 -7.77
CA VAL A 193 -8.39 10.10 -6.88
C VAL A 193 -6.91 10.42 -7.03
N LYS A 194 -6.30 10.87 -5.93
CA LYS A 194 -4.86 11.13 -5.84
C LYS A 194 -4.23 10.00 -5.02
N LEU A 195 -3.39 9.21 -5.65
CA LEU A 195 -2.67 8.11 -5.00
C LEU A 195 -1.22 8.53 -4.75
N PHE A 196 -1.04 9.50 -3.84
CA PHE A 196 0.28 10.01 -3.50
C PHE A 196 1.17 8.88 -2.98
N GLY A 197 2.36 8.74 -3.57
CA GLY A 197 3.27 7.63 -3.25
C GLY A 197 2.92 6.27 -3.89
N ARG A 198 2.00 6.19 -4.86
CA ARG A 198 1.71 4.97 -5.63
C ARG A 198 1.93 5.21 -7.12
N PHE A 199 3.13 4.86 -7.59
CA PHE A 199 3.67 5.17 -8.93
C PHE A 199 3.35 6.60 -9.37
N TYR A 200 3.49 7.53 -8.42
CA TYR A 200 2.98 8.89 -8.51
C TYR A 200 3.97 9.78 -9.29
N PRO A 201 3.54 10.47 -10.36
CA PRO A 201 4.39 11.40 -11.10
C PRO A 201 4.55 12.70 -10.31
N LEU A 202 5.54 12.75 -9.41
CA LEU A 202 5.77 13.88 -8.51
C LEU A 202 6.29 15.11 -9.25
N LEU A 203 7.28 14.92 -10.12
CA LEU A 203 7.87 15.95 -10.98
C LEU A 203 7.94 15.41 -12.42
N PRO A 204 8.18 16.26 -13.44
CA PRO A 204 8.24 15.80 -14.84
C PRO A 204 9.20 14.62 -15.08
N ASN A 205 10.30 14.56 -14.32
CA ASN A 205 11.31 13.51 -14.41
C ASN A 205 11.40 12.61 -13.15
N VAL A 206 10.49 12.73 -12.18
CA VAL A 206 10.52 11.94 -10.93
C VAL A 206 9.20 11.23 -10.71
N THR A 207 9.25 9.90 -10.60
CA THR A 207 8.14 9.07 -10.13
C THR A 207 8.47 8.53 -8.74
N ILE A 208 7.50 8.56 -7.81
CA ILE A 208 7.67 8.02 -6.45
C ILE A 208 6.71 6.85 -6.18
N ASP A 209 7.18 5.84 -5.47
CA ASP A 209 6.35 4.73 -4.99
C ASP A 209 6.85 4.20 -3.63
N VAL A 210 5.95 4.01 -2.67
CA VAL A 210 6.27 3.55 -1.31
C VAL A 210 6.38 2.02 -1.16
N GLY A 211 6.26 1.30 -2.28
CA GLY A 211 6.40 -0.14 -2.35
C GLY A 211 7.76 -0.62 -1.85
N HIS A 212 7.75 -1.82 -1.27
CA HIS A 212 8.89 -2.37 -0.53
C HIS A 212 8.92 -3.91 -0.50
N ASN A 213 8.14 -4.54 -1.38
CA ASN A 213 8.09 -5.99 -1.52
C ASN A 213 8.18 -6.39 -3.00
N LEU A 214 8.36 -7.68 -3.25
CA LEU A 214 8.56 -8.20 -4.60
C LEU A 214 7.34 -8.00 -5.51
N LEU A 215 6.14 -8.08 -4.94
CA LEU A 215 4.90 -7.84 -5.68
C LEU A 215 4.83 -6.39 -6.19
N ALA A 216 5.13 -5.42 -5.34
CA ALA A 216 5.21 -4.02 -5.72
C ALA A 216 6.32 -3.79 -6.76
N ALA A 217 7.51 -4.34 -6.57
CA ALA A 217 8.62 -4.19 -7.52
C ALA A 217 8.24 -4.69 -8.93
N ARG A 218 7.61 -5.86 -9.04
CA ARG A 218 7.12 -6.41 -10.31
C ARG A 218 6.05 -5.51 -10.96
N ALA A 219 5.11 -5.00 -10.17
CA ALA A 219 4.07 -4.10 -10.65
C ALA A 219 4.64 -2.78 -11.19
N ILE A 220 5.70 -2.26 -10.56
CA ILE A 220 6.41 -1.06 -11.03
C ILE A 220 7.22 -1.34 -12.29
N VAL A 221 7.91 -2.48 -12.37
CA VAL A 221 8.62 -2.90 -13.59
C VAL A 221 7.67 -2.99 -14.78
N GLN A 222 6.51 -3.65 -14.63
CA GLN A 222 5.49 -3.71 -15.69
C GLN A 222 5.02 -2.31 -16.10
N ALA A 223 4.88 -1.39 -15.13
CA ALA A 223 4.49 -0.02 -15.42
C ALA A 223 5.60 0.76 -16.15
N LEU A 224 6.87 0.51 -15.85
CA LEU A 224 8.01 1.08 -16.58
C LEU A 224 8.07 0.55 -18.02
N GLU A 225 7.89 -0.76 -18.22
CA GLU A 225 7.86 -1.38 -19.55
C GLU A 225 6.72 -0.83 -20.41
N ALA A 226 5.53 -0.63 -19.81
CA ALA A 226 4.37 -0.08 -20.50
C ALA A 226 4.57 1.37 -20.99
N ARG A 227 5.44 2.15 -20.33
CA ARG A 227 5.78 3.52 -20.76
C ARG A 227 6.59 3.55 -22.06
N LYS A 228 7.22 2.44 -22.48
CA LYS A 228 8.02 2.32 -23.72
C LYS A 228 9.02 3.47 -23.91
N LYS A 229 9.68 3.90 -22.83
CA LYS A 229 10.75 4.91 -22.89
C LYS A 229 12.08 4.25 -23.22
N ASP A 230 12.88 4.91 -24.04
CA ASP A 230 14.24 4.44 -24.40
C ASP A 230 15.22 4.56 -23.23
N ARG A 231 14.96 5.47 -22.29
CA ARG A 231 15.82 5.75 -21.15
C ARG A 231 15.34 5.01 -19.90
N LYS A 232 16.23 4.20 -19.33
CA LYS A 232 16.02 3.56 -18.03
C LYS A 232 16.20 4.60 -16.92
N PRO A 233 15.29 4.68 -15.93
CA PRO A 233 15.44 5.62 -14.83
C PRO A 233 16.60 5.23 -13.89
N ILE A 234 17.10 6.21 -13.16
CA ILE A 234 17.92 6.03 -11.97
C ILE A 234 16.98 5.65 -10.82
N LEU A 235 17.30 4.58 -10.10
CA LEU A 235 16.53 4.14 -8.95
C LEU A 235 17.09 4.78 -7.68
N ILE A 236 16.35 5.70 -7.07
CA ILE A 236 16.64 6.21 -5.73
C ILE A 236 16.09 5.20 -4.73
N TYR A 237 16.98 4.55 -3.97
CA TYR A 237 16.63 3.36 -3.19
C TYR A 237 17.23 3.36 -1.79
N ASN A 238 16.50 2.76 -0.86
CA ASN A 238 17.03 2.11 0.32
C ASN A 238 16.02 1.04 0.75
N SER A 239 16.34 0.22 1.75
CA SER A 239 15.43 -0.81 2.25
C SER A 239 15.46 -0.93 3.76
N LEU A 240 14.42 -1.57 4.29
CA LEU A 240 14.47 -2.07 5.65
C LEU A 240 15.17 -3.44 5.67
N ASP A 241 15.82 -3.76 6.78
CA ASP A 241 16.60 -4.98 7.01
C ASP A 241 15.75 -6.27 6.92
N ASP A 242 14.46 -6.18 7.25
CA ASP A 242 13.50 -7.29 7.21
C ASP A 242 12.91 -7.58 5.81
N LYS A 243 13.32 -6.85 4.78
CA LYS A 243 12.77 -6.99 3.41
C LYS A 243 13.68 -7.79 2.51
N ASP A 244 13.10 -8.48 1.54
CA ASP A 244 13.84 -9.16 0.46
C ASP A 244 14.34 -8.15 -0.60
N TYR A 245 15.16 -7.20 -0.16
CA TYR A 245 15.80 -6.23 -1.03
C TYR A 245 16.69 -6.85 -2.12
N PRO A 246 17.35 -8.02 -1.92
CA PRO A 246 18.06 -8.68 -3.02
C PRO A 246 17.16 -9.06 -4.20
N SER A 247 16.02 -9.73 -3.95
CA SER A 247 15.09 -10.11 -5.03
C SER A 247 14.41 -8.89 -5.66
N ILE A 248 14.12 -7.85 -4.85
CA ILE A 248 13.59 -6.57 -5.36
C ILE A 248 14.59 -5.94 -6.33
N LEU A 249 15.86 -5.78 -5.94
CA LEU A 249 16.89 -5.18 -6.79
C LEU A 249 17.16 -6.03 -8.03
N GLN A 250 17.16 -7.35 -7.90
CA GLN A 250 17.28 -8.26 -9.05
C GLN A 250 16.13 -8.05 -10.05
N THR A 251 14.91 -7.82 -9.56
CA THR A 251 13.74 -7.51 -10.40
C THR A 251 13.91 -6.18 -11.14
N PHE A 252 14.50 -5.16 -10.50
CA PHE A 252 14.74 -3.86 -11.13
C PHE A 252 15.94 -3.82 -12.07
N ALA A 253 16.97 -4.65 -11.86
CA ALA A 253 18.25 -4.59 -12.56
C ALA A 253 18.14 -4.42 -14.09
N PRO A 254 17.28 -5.15 -14.84
CA PRO A 254 17.16 -4.98 -16.28
C PRO A 254 16.45 -3.67 -16.71
N HIS A 255 15.78 -2.97 -15.79
CA HIS A 255 14.90 -1.83 -16.09
C HIS A 255 15.41 -0.48 -15.58
N ILE A 256 16.55 -0.45 -14.89
CA ILE A 256 17.15 0.76 -14.32
C ILE A 256 18.53 1.03 -14.91
N HIS A 257 19.00 2.28 -14.84
CA HIS A 257 20.34 2.66 -15.28
C HIS A 257 21.40 2.39 -14.18
N LYS A 258 21.10 2.83 -12.96
CA LYS A 258 21.93 2.69 -11.76
C LYS A 258 21.06 2.85 -10.51
N VAL A 259 21.61 2.53 -9.34
CA VAL A 259 21.01 2.84 -8.03
C VAL A 259 21.71 4.05 -7.40
N GLU A 260 20.93 5.01 -6.92
CA GLU A 260 21.41 6.06 -6.02
C GLU A 260 20.82 5.80 -4.63
N VAL A 261 21.69 5.39 -3.71
CA VAL A 261 21.25 5.01 -2.37
C VAL A 261 21.00 6.27 -1.54
N ILE A 262 19.80 6.41 -0.98
CA ILE A 262 19.41 7.53 -0.13
C ILE A 262 19.41 7.11 1.35
N ARG A 263 19.92 7.93 2.25
CA ARG A 263 19.88 7.65 3.68
C ARG A 263 18.46 7.76 4.23
N ILE A 264 18.04 6.79 5.03
CA ILE A 264 16.77 6.82 5.78
C ILE A 264 17.05 6.82 7.29
N GLU A 265 16.22 7.51 8.06
CA GLU A 265 16.39 7.66 9.52
C GLU A 265 15.55 6.62 10.27
N THR A 266 16.06 5.40 10.36
CA THR A 266 15.43 4.33 11.15
C THR A 266 16.45 3.28 11.56
N VAL A 267 16.26 2.70 12.75
CA VAL A 267 17.09 1.59 13.27
C VAL A 267 16.92 0.31 12.47
N ARG A 268 15.86 0.22 11.64
CA ARG A 268 15.56 -0.91 10.77
C ARG A 268 16.13 -0.75 9.36
N SER A 269 16.94 0.27 9.11
CA SER A 269 17.56 0.45 7.78
C SER A 269 18.57 -0.67 7.54
N VAL A 270 18.61 -1.21 6.33
CA VAL A 270 19.71 -2.08 5.93
C VAL A 270 21.04 -1.33 6.05
N GLU A 271 22.09 -2.03 6.47
CA GLU A 271 23.44 -1.49 6.54
C GLU A 271 23.98 -1.19 5.14
N ARG A 272 24.65 -0.05 4.98
CA ARG A 272 25.11 0.40 3.66
C ARG A 272 26.02 -0.62 2.97
N GLN A 273 26.90 -1.26 3.73
CA GLN A 273 27.84 -2.24 3.21
C GLN A 273 27.14 -3.50 2.67
N GLU A 274 26.05 -3.93 3.31
CA GLU A 274 25.26 -5.08 2.85
C GLU A 274 24.52 -4.77 1.55
N LEU A 275 23.92 -3.58 1.46
CA LEU A 275 23.25 -3.11 0.26
C LEU A 275 24.22 -2.99 -0.92
N ASP A 276 25.39 -2.37 -0.70
CA ASP A 276 26.45 -2.23 -1.70
C ASP A 276 26.97 -3.60 -2.18
N ALA A 277 27.15 -4.57 -1.27
CA ALA A 277 27.55 -5.93 -1.63
C ALA A 277 26.52 -6.62 -2.54
N VAL A 278 25.23 -6.42 -2.29
CA VAL A 278 24.15 -6.95 -3.14
C VAL A 278 24.15 -6.27 -4.51
N LEU A 279 24.28 -4.95 -4.56
CA LEU A 279 24.35 -4.19 -5.82
C LEU A 279 25.56 -4.62 -6.66
N GLN A 280 26.72 -4.78 -6.03
CA GLN A 280 27.93 -5.29 -6.67
C GLN A 280 27.74 -6.71 -7.22
N ARG A 281 27.16 -7.63 -6.43
CA ARG A 281 26.88 -9.00 -6.85
C ARG A 281 25.93 -9.05 -8.05
N LEU A 282 24.94 -8.16 -8.10
CA LEU A 282 23.98 -8.06 -9.20
C LEU A 282 24.54 -7.30 -10.42
N GLY A 283 25.74 -6.72 -10.32
CA GLY A 283 26.35 -5.94 -11.40
C GLY A 283 25.63 -4.63 -11.70
N ILE A 284 24.90 -4.07 -10.72
CA ILE A 284 24.16 -2.83 -10.88
C ILE A 284 25.09 -1.68 -10.51
N PRO A 285 25.34 -0.68 -11.38
CA PRO A 285 26.10 0.50 -10.98
C PRO A 285 25.41 1.24 -9.83
N PHE A 286 26.16 1.74 -8.85
CA PHE A 286 25.56 2.41 -7.71
C PHE A 286 26.41 3.57 -7.16
N GLY A 287 25.75 4.47 -6.44
CA GLY A 287 26.35 5.62 -5.77
C GLY A 287 25.49 6.13 -4.61
N GLU A 288 25.86 7.27 -4.05
CA GLU A 288 25.05 7.97 -3.05
C GLU A 288 24.15 8.99 -3.74
N PHE A 289 22.88 9.06 -3.33
CA PHE A 289 21.96 10.11 -3.78
C PHE A 289 22.38 11.44 -3.15
N SER A 290 22.45 12.50 -3.97
CA SER A 290 22.81 13.85 -3.51
C SER A 290 21.81 14.89 -3.99
N GLU A 291 21.63 15.01 -5.31
CA GLU A 291 20.69 15.94 -5.92
C GLU A 291 20.09 15.38 -7.21
N LEU A 292 19.03 16.03 -7.70
CA LEU A 292 18.39 15.68 -8.96
C LEU A 292 19.11 16.35 -10.14
N ASP A 293 19.35 15.58 -11.20
CA ASP A 293 19.74 16.05 -12.51
C ASP A 293 18.50 16.17 -13.41
N GLY A 294 18.21 17.37 -13.91
CA GLY A 294 17.06 17.64 -14.77
C GLY A 294 17.05 16.84 -16.08
N GLU A 295 18.22 16.36 -16.51
CA GLU A 295 18.34 15.54 -17.72
C GLU A 295 18.10 14.05 -17.46
N GLN A 296 18.01 13.59 -16.21
CA GLN A 296 17.80 12.17 -15.87
C GLN A 296 16.35 11.89 -15.48
N GLU A 297 15.91 10.65 -15.66
CA GLU A 297 14.64 10.16 -15.11
C GLU A 297 14.90 9.39 -13.81
N TYR A 298 14.05 9.60 -12.81
CA TYR A 298 14.18 8.99 -11.50
C TYR A 298 12.93 8.20 -11.10
N LEU A 299 13.18 7.06 -10.45
CA LEU A 299 12.19 6.31 -9.69
C LEU A 299 12.65 6.26 -8.23
N VAL A 300 11.82 6.76 -7.31
CA VAL A 300 12.04 6.62 -5.87
C VAL A 300 11.22 5.44 -5.38
N PHE A 301 11.86 4.42 -4.83
CA PHE A 301 11.20 3.18 -4.39
C PHE A 301 11.96 2.55 -3.23
N GLY A 302 11.26 1.84 -2.34
CA GLY A 302 11.90 0.97 -1.34
C GLY A 302 11.24 0.96 0.03
N SER A 303 10.54 2.04 0.41
CA SER A 303 9.63 2.09 1.56
C SER A 303 8.98 3.48 1.68
N PHE A 304 8.06 3.62 2.64
CA PHE A 304 7.58 4.93 3.09
C PHE A 304 8.72 5.84 3.55
N TYR A 305 9.72 5.31 4.28
CA TYR A 305 10.89 6.09 4.74
C TYR A 305 11.76 6.60 3.59
N VAL A 306 11.91 5.82 2.52
CA VAL A 306 12.67 6.24 1.32
C VAL A 306 11.98 7.43 0.65
N VAL A 307 10.67 7.33 0.44
CA VAL A 307 9.89 8.41 -0.17
C VAL A 307 9.88 9.64 0.73
N GLU A 308 9.72 9.49 2.04
CA GLU A 308 9.81 10.59 3.00
C GLU A 308 11.18 11.28 2.96
N ALA A 309 12.27 10.51 3.05
CA ALA A 309 13.63 11.04 3.02
C ALA A 309 13.91 11.80 1.71
N PHE A 310 13.41 11.29 0.59
CA PHE A 310 13.49 11.95 -0.70
C PHE A 310 12.69 13.27 -0.73
N LEU A 311 11.44 13.27 -0.25
CA LEU A 311 10.63 14.49 -0.21
C LEU A 311 11.28 15.58 0.65
N LYS A 312 11.84 15.19 1.80
CA LYS A 312 12.60 16.09 2.68
C LYS A 312 13.86 16.65 2.00
N SER A 313 14.60 15.83 1.24
CA SER A 313 15.84 16.27 0.59
C SER A 313 15.59 17.32 -0.50
N ILE A 314 14.44 17.25 -1.18
CA ILE A 314 14.03 18.24 -2.19
C ILE A 314 13.20 19.41 -1.63
N LYS A 315 12.98 19.46 -0.30
CA LYS A 315 12.16 20.48 0.39
C LYS A 315 10.73 20.59 -0.16
N TYR A 316 10.11 19.45 -0.47
CA TYR A 316 8.69 19.36 -0.82
C TYR A 316 7.80 19.68 0.39
#